data_AF-A0A955RQW2-F1
#
_entry.id   AF-A0A955RQW2-F1
#
_cell.length_a   1.000
_cell.length_b   1.000
_cell.length_c   1.000
_cell.angle_alpha   90.00
_cell.angle_beta   90.00
_cell.angle_gamma   90.00
#
_symmetry.space_group_name_H-M   'P 1'
#
loop_
_entity.id
_entity.type
_entity.pdbx_description
1 polymer ?
#
loop_
_entity_poly.entity_id
_entity_poly.type
_entity_poly.pdbx_seq_one_letter_code
_entity_poly.pdbx_strand_id
1 'polypeptide(L)'
;MYVIDMGSIVGGIMSVIFIIFGGFQIMTARDDPDRLEKGRNRITWAVLGLILSVSTFVIIRVIANILQVPVFGPIVTNKVYAQETQPVATVQITGRVYDSASGEGLTHGDVYLYWNNDGKWEIWPGKEFNNQGNPQKPDENSEYNFLVTPGDYYVKAKSFGYHSVDSEKFVAQSQPVRVNLYLEQASALWRIIFAIGIVLFAGLMIYMVGKMAITFYKKRRIKQLVLQHAQMRSQQTEQVLYPQQDADANGEAK
;
A
#
# COMPACT_ATOMS: atom_id res chain seq x y z
N MET A 1 -12.95 -2.77 -3.76
CA MET A 1 -12.83 -2.60 -2.30
C MET A 1 -12.83 -3.95 -1.56
N TYR A 2 -13.69 -4.91 -1.92
CA TYR A 2 -13.68 -6.27 -1.34
C TYR A 2 -12.33 -6.99 -1.34
N VAL A 3 -11.48 -6.80 -2.36
CA VAL A 3 -10.20 -7.53 -2.48
C VAL A 3 -9.18 -7.13 -1.40
N ILE A 4 -9.16 -5.86 -0.97
CA ILE A 4 -8.22 -5.38 0.04
C ILE A 4 -8.65 -5.86 1.43
N ASP A 5 -9.94 -5.73 1.74
CA ASP A 5 -10.50 -6.20 3.01
C ASP A 5 -10.45 -7.73 3.13
N MET A 6 -10.65 -8.46 2.03
CA MET A 6 -10.46 -9.91 2.01
C MET A 6 -8.99 -10.31 2.18
N GLY A 7 -8.06 -9.55 1.59
CA GLY A 7 -6.62 -9.82 1.70
C GLY A 7 -6.09 -9.70 3.14
N SER A 8 -6.53 -8.68 3.89
CA SER A 8 -6.14 -8.49 5.29
C SER A 8 -6.77 -9.52 6.23
N ILE A 9 -8.01 -9.92 6.00
CA ILE A 9 -8.66 -11.00 6.76
C ILE A 9 -7.95 -12.34 6.53
N VAL A 10 -7.68 -12.69 5.26
CA VAL A 10 -6.97 -13.94 4.93
C VAL A 10 -5.55 -13.93 5.49
N GLY A 11 -4.83 -12.80 5.39
CA GLY A 11 -3.50 -12.62 5.97
C GLY A 11 -3.49 -12.80 7.49
N GLY A 12 -4.47 -12.21 8.19
CA GLY A 12 -4.63 -12.35 9.64
C GLY A 12 -4.87 -13.80 10.07
N ILE A 13 -5.77 -14.51 9.38
CA ILE A 13 -6.07 -15.93 9.66
C ILE A 13 -4.82 -16.79 9.42
N MET A 14 -4.11 -16.57 8.31
CA MET A 14 -2.88 -17.32 8.00
C MET A 14 -1.80 -17.08 9.04
N SER A 15 -1.62 -15.85 9.52
CA SER A 15 -0.66 -15.54 10.60
C SER A 15 -0.96 -16.31 11.88
N VAL A 16 -2.24 -16.41 12.28
CA VAL A 16 -2.64 -17.18 13.47
C VAL A 16 -2.31 -18.67 13.29
N ILE A 17 -2.61 -19.23 12.12
CA ILE A 17 -2.29 -20.64 11.81
C ILE A 17 -0.78 -20.90 11.92
N PHE A 18 0.06 -20.02 11.35
CA PHE A 18 1.51 -20.18 11.44
C PHE A 18 2.08 -20.01 12.85
N ILE A 19 1.48 -19.15 13.68
CA ILE A 19 1.84 -19.02 15.10
C ILE A 19 1.52 -20.33 15.84
N ILE A 20 0.33 -20.90 15.62
CA ILE A 20 -0.09 -22.18 16.24
C ILE A 20 0.85 -23.32 15.81
N PHE A 21 1.11 -23.45 14.50
CA PHE A 21 2.03 -24.47 13.98
C PHE A 21 3.46 -24.29 14.48
N GLY A 22 3.94 -23.05 14.58
CA GLY A 22 5.25 -22.74 15.14
C GLY A 22 5.33 -23.10 16.63
N GLY A 23 4.28 -22.81 17.40
CA GLY A 23 4.17 -23.16 18.82
C GLY A 23 4.17 -24.67 19.04
N PHE A 24 3.37 -25.41 18.27
CA PHE A 24 3.36 -26.88 18.33
C PHE A 24 4.72 -27.48 17.99
N GLN A 25 5.42 -26.91 17.00
CA GLN A 25 6.76 -27.36 16.62
C GLN A 25 7.80 -27.09 17.72
N ILE A 26 7.68 -26.00 18.47
CA ILE A 26 8.53 -25.74 19.64
C ILE A 26 8.23 -26.74 20.76
N MET A 27 6.95 -27.01 21.05
CA MET A 27 6.55 -27.94 22.12
C MET A 27 6.98 -29.38 21.84
N THR A 28 7.03 -29.77 20.57
CA THR A 28 7.45 -31.12 20.13
C THR A 28 8.94 -31.23 19.82
N ALA A 29 9.71 -30.14 19.94
CA ALA A 29 11.13 -30.12 19.58
C ALA A 29 12.01 -30.97 20.52
N ARG A 30 11.58 -31.24 21.76
CA ARG A 30 12.37 -31.95 22.79
C ARG A 30 13.83 -31.46 22.78
N ASP A 31 14.79 -32.35 22.53
CA ASP A 31 16.23 -32.06 22.51
C ASP A 31 16.81 -31.82 21.10
N ASP A 32 15.97 -31.65 20.07
CA ASP A 32 16.41 -31.33 18.71
C ASP A 32 16.52 -29.79 18.54
N PRO A 33 17.74 -29.20 18.57
CA PRO A 33 17.93 -27.76 18.47
C PRO A 33 17.48 -27.20 17.12
N ASP A 34 17.51 -28.02 16.07
CA ASP A 34 17.19 -27.62 14.71
C ASP A 34 15.67 -27.46 14.54
N ARG A 35 14.87 -28.29 15.22
CA ARG A 35 13.41 -28.15 15.30
C ARG A 35 12.98 -26.96 16.14
N LEU A 36 13.67 -26.70 17.23
CA LEU A 36 13.42 -25.55 18.10
C LEU A 36 13.67 -24.22 17.35
N GLU A 37 14.78 -24.11 16.62
CA GLU A 37 15.11 -22.92 15.83
C GLU A 37 14.09 -22.68 14.71
N LYS A 38 13.69 -23.75 13.99
CA LYS A 38 12.67 -23.65 12.93
C LYS A 38 11.31 -23.21 13.47
N GLY A 39 10.91 -23.70 14.64
CA GLY A 39 9.67 -23.30 15.30
C GLY A 39 9.68 -21.81 15.68
N ARG A 40 10.77 -21.33 16.31
CA ARG A 40 10.95 -19.92 16.67
C ARG A 40 10.92 -19.01 15.44
N ASN A 41 11.66 -19.35 14.40
CA ASN A 41 11.68 -18.58 13.16
C ASN A 41 10.29 -18.51 12.53
N ARG A 42 9.53 -19.61 12.50
CA ARG A 42 8.17 -19.64 11.96
C ARG A 42 7.24 -18.67 12.70
N ILE A 43 7.31 -18.63 14.03
CA ILE A 43 6.54 -17.66 14.84
C ILE A 43 6.97 -16.24 14.52
N THR A 44 8.27 -15.96 14.46
CA THR A 44 8.80 -14.62 14.17
C THR A 44 8.31 -14.10 12.81
N TRP A 45 8.34 -14.93 11.76
CA TRP A 45 7.83 -14.55 10.44
C TRP A 45 6.31 -14.34 10.42
N ALA A 46 5.56 -15.14 11.17
CA ALA A 46 4.11 -15.01 11.27
C ALA A 46 3.69 -13.71 11.98
N VAL A 47 4.40 -13.34 13.05
CA VAL A 47 4.19 -12.09 13.80
C VAL A 47 4.58 -10.87 12.96
N LEU A 48 5.73 -10.93 12.26
CA LEU A 48 6.14 -9.88 11.32
C LEU A 48 5.13 -9.67 10.19
N GLY A 49 4.60 -10.76 9.62
CA GLY A 49 3.55 -10.70 8.60
C GLY A 49 2.26 -10.07 9.12
N LEU A 50 1.86 -10.38 10.36
CA LEU A 50 0.68 -9.81 10.99
C LEU A 50 0.86 -8.29 11.23
N ILE A 51 2.00 -7.89 11.77
CA ILE A 51 2.34 -6.48 11.99
C ILE A 51 2.30 -5.74 10.66
N LEU A 52 2.94 -6.27 9.61
CA LEU A 52 2.96 -5.64 8.29
C LEU A 52 1.56 -5.50 7.68
N SER A 53 0.70 -6.52 7.85
CA SER A 53 -0.68 -6.50 7.36
C SER A 53 -1.51 -5.41 8.05
N VAL A 54 -1.42 -5.28 9.37
CA VAL A 54 -2.10 -4.21 10.13
C VAL A 54 -1.51 -2.85 9.78
N SER A 55 -0.18 -2.76 9.66
CA SER A 55 0.52 -1.52 9.28
C SER A 55 0.15 -1.04 7.88
N THR A 56 -0.22 -1.92 6.95
CA THR A 56 -0.64 -1.53 5.59
C THR A 56 -1.82 -0.56 5.65
N PHE A 57 -2.79 -0.79 6.54
CA PHE A 57 -3.93 0.10 6.69
C PHE A 57 -3.54 1.49 7.19
N VAL A 58 -2.65 1.54 8.18
CA VAL A 58 -2.12 2.81 8.73
C VAL A 58 -1.31 3.55 7.67
N ILE A 59 -0.45 2.86 6.94
CA ILE A 59 0.37 3.43 5.87
C ILE A 59 -0.51 4.00 4.76
N ILE A 60 -1.51 3.24 4.28
CA ILE A 60 -2.44 3.73 3.27
C ILE A 60 -3.21 4.94 3.78
N ARG A 61 -3.65 4.97 5.04
CA ARG A 61 -4.33 6.14 5.63
C ARG A 61 -3.41 7.35 5.74
N VAL A 62 -2.15 7.16 6.13
CA VAL A 62 -1.16 8.24 6.21
C VAL A 62 -0.90 8.80 4.81
N ILE A 63 -0.66 7.93 3.82
CA ILE A 63 -0.48 8.32 2.43
C ILE A 63 -1.74 8.99 1.88
N ALA A 64 -2.93 8.45 2.15
CA ALA A 64 -4.20 9.01 1.69
C ALA A 64 -4.52 10.36 2.35
N ASN A 65 -4.19 10.55 3.63
CA ASN A 65 -4.32 11.84 4.32
C ASN A 65 -3.35 12.88 3.76
N ILE A 66 -2.14 12.45 3.37
CA ILE A 66 -1.11 13.36 2.86
C ILE A 66 -1.36 13.70 1.39
N LEU A 67 -1.76 12.73 0.58
CA LEU A 67 -2.12 12.92 -0.81
C LEU A 67 -3.59 13.40 -0.99
N GLN A 68 -4.35 13.46 0.11
CA GLN A 68 -5.78 13.79 0.18
C GLN A 68 -6.67 13.08 -0.85
N VAL A 69 -6.23 11.94 -1.38
CA VAL A 69 -6.96 11.14 -2.36
C VAL A 69 -8.17 10.51 -1.67
N PRO A 70 -9.39 10.60 -2.21
CA PRO A 70 -10.53 9.85 -1.69
C PRO A 70 -10.36 8.37 -2.04
N VAL A 71 -9.55 7.64 -1.24
CA VAL A 71 -9.30 6.20 -1.43
C VAL A 71 -10.52 5.36 -1.03
N PHE A 72 -11.37 5.89 -0.14
CA PHE A 72 -12.53 5.20 0.44
C PHE A 72 -13.79 6.06 0.32
N GLY A 73 -14.30 6.25 -0.90
CA GLY A 73 -15.66 6.72 -1.13
C GLY A 73 -16.61 5.54 -1.35
N PRO A 74 -17.89 5.60 -0.91
CA PRO A 74 -18.87 4.60 -1.30
C PRO A 74 -18.97 4.56 -2.83
N ILE A 75 -18.79 3.38 -3.43
CA ILE A 75 -19.10 3.20 -4.86
C ILE A 75 -20.62 3.19 -4.95
N VAL A 76 -21.20 4.35 -5.27
CA VAL A 76 -22.62 4.48 -5.56
C VAL A 76 -22.87 3.79 -6.90
N THR A 77 -23.38 2.55 -6.86
CA THR A 77 -23.90 1.88 -8.05
C THR A 77 -25.38 2.18 -8.12
N ASN A 78 -25.72 3.26 -8.83
CA ASN A 78 -27.11 3.64 -9.03
C ASN A 78 -27.80 2.62 -9.92
N LYS A 79 -28.93 2.07 -9.46
CA LYS A 79 -29.90 1.41 -10.33
C LYS A 79 -30.51 2.49 -11.22
N VAL A 80 -30.37 2.34 -12.54
CA VAL A 80 -30.95 3.25 -13.53
C VAL A 80 -32.45 3.00 -13.57
N TYR A 81 -33.22 3.93 -13.00
CA TYR A 81 -34.65 4.05 -13.28
C TYR A 81 -34.83 5.31 -14.14
N ALA A 82 -35.34 5.14 -15.36
CA ALA A 82 -35.73 6.28 -16.18
C ALA A 82 -36.92 6.96 -15.51
N GLN A 83 -36.73 8.20 -15.06
CA GLN A 83 -37.82 9.08 -14.66
C GLN A 83 -37.91 10.21 -15.69
N GLU A 84 -39.13 10.44 -16.17
CA GLU A 84 -39.45 11.55 -17.06
C GLU A 84 -39.12 12.89 -16.37
N THR A 85 -38.26 13.67 -17.02
CA THR A 85 -37.77 14.97 -16.56
C THR A 85 -38.88 16.01 -16.64
N GLN A 86 -39.46 16.36 -15.49
CA GLN A 86 -39.99 17.72 -15.33
C GLN A 86 -38.82 18.71 -15.24
N PRO A 87 -38.96 19.95 -15.73
CA PRO A 87 -37.91 20.96 -15.61
C PRO A 87 -37.79 21.36 -14.13
N VAL A 88 -36.93 20.66 -13.38
CA VAL A 88 -36.52 21.12 -12.06
C VAL A 88 -35.71 22.39 -12.28
N ALA A 89 -36.04 23.47 -11.58
CA ALA A 89 -35.30 24.71 -11.67
C ALA A 89 -33.82 24.44 -11.37
N THR A 90 -32.96 24.50 -12.39
CA THR A 90 -31.54 24.24 -12.23
C THR A 90 -30.83 25.53 -11.84
N VAL A 91 -30.11 25.49 -10.72
CA VAL A 91 -29.22 26.56 -10.29
C VAL A 91 -27.81 26.24 -10.80
N GLN A 92 -27.15 27.23 -11.41
CA GLN A 92 -25.76 27.12 -11.83
C GLN A 92 -24.84 27.45 -10.66
N ILE A 93 -23.95 26.51 -10.31
CA ILE A 93 -22.85 26.75 -9.39
C ILE A 93 -21.58 26.77 -10.22
N THR A 94 -20.99 27.96 -10.36
CA THR A 94 -19.77 28.16 -11.14
C THR A 94 -18.64 28.61 -10.25
N GLY A 95 -17.42 28.51 -10.73
CA GLY A 95 -16.27 28.89 -9.92
C GLY A 95 -14.97 28.72 -10.65
N ARG A 96 -13.90 29.28 -10.08
CA ARG A 96 -12.53 29.04 -10.55
C ARG A 96 -11.67 28.46 -9.46
N VAL A 97 -10.69 27.66 -9.86
CA VAL A 97 -9.69 27.09 -8.97
C VAL A 97 -8.37 27.82 -9.20
N TYR A 98 -7.75 28.30 -8.12
CA TYR A 98 -6.51 29.06 -8.17
C TYR A 98 -5.47 28.49 -7.22
N ASP A 99 -4.20 28.70 -7.56
CA ASP A 99 -3.09 28.64 -6.62
C ASP A 99 -3.11 29.91 -5.73
N SER A 100 -3.15 29.74 -4.42
CA SER A 100 -3.22 30.85 -3.46
C SER A 100 -1.95 31.70 -3.41
N ALA A 101 -0.80 31.16 -3.81
CA ALA A 101 0.48 31.85 -3.77
C ALA A 101 0.79 32.57 -5.08
N SER A 102 0.57 31.93 -6.23
CA SER A 102 0.82 32.55 -7.55
C SER A 102 -0.38 33.33 -8.08
N GLY A 103 -1.59 33.05 -7.61
CA GLY A 103 -2.84 33.58 -8.18
C GLY A 103 -3.18 32.99 -9.55
N GLU A 104 -2.42 32.01 -10.02
CA GLU A 104 -2.62 31.35 -11.30
C GLU A 104 -3.82 30.39 -11.24
N GLY A 105 -4.57 30.31 -12.34
CA GLY A 105 -5.66 29.36 -12.47
C GLY A 105 -5.13 27.93 -12.59
N LEU A 106 -5.72 27.01 -11.83
CA LEU A 106 -5.41 25.58 -11.92
C LEU A 106 -6.37 24.88 -12.88
N THR A 107 -5.84 24.46 -14.02
CA THR A 107 -6.57 23.66 -15.04
C THR A 107 -6.54 22.15 -14.75
N HIS A 108 -5.89 21.75 -13.66
CA HIS A 108 -5.78 20.37 -13.24
C HIS A 108 -6.26 20.18 -11.79
N GLY A 109 -6.78 18.99 -11.52
CA GLY A 109 -7.36 18.63 -10.23
C GLY A 109 -8.81 18.20 -10.38
N ASP A 110 -9.40 17.84 -9.26
CA ASP A 110 -10.76 17.36 -9.14
C ASP A 110 -11.55 18.31 -8.23
N VAL A 111 -12.66 18.82 -8.74
CA VAL A 111 -13.64 19.61 -8.01
C VAL A 111 -14.84 18.73 -7.71
N TYR A 112 -15.15 18.61 -6.42
CA TYR A 112 -16.26 17.83 -5.90
C TYR A 112 -17.35 18.76 -5.41
N LEU A 113 -18.59 18.44 -5.76
CA LEU A 113 -19.75 19.10 -5.16
C LEU A 113 -20.42 18.18 -4.16
N TYR A 114 -20.72 18.71 -2.97
CA TYR A 114 -21.48 18.02 -1.94
C TYR A 114 -22.78 18.74 -1.68
N TRP A 115 -23.82 17.97 -1.39
CA TRP A 115 -25.15 18.47 -1.08
C TRP A 115 -25.60 17.94 0.28
N ASN A 116 -26.46 18.71 0.94
CA ASN A 116 -27.08 18.33 2.19
C ASN A 116 -28.37 17.54 1.91
N ASN A 117 -28.33 16.25 2.18
CA ASN A 117 -29.47 15.35 2.08
C ASN A 117 -29.93 15.02 3.51
N ASP A 118 -31.00 15.67 3.97
CA ASP A 118 -31.59 15.47 5.30
C ASP A 118 -30.58 15.50 6.47
N GLY A 119 -29.64 16.46 6.43
CA GLY A 119 -28.62 16.65 7.47
C GLY A 119 -27.33 15.85 7.25
N LYS A 120 -27.24 15.05 6.19
CA LYS A 120 -26.03 14.31 5.79
C LYS A 120 -25.41 14.90 4.54
N TRP A 121 -24.10 15.13 4.58
CA TRP A 121 -23.36 15.63 3.43
C TRP A 121 -22.93 14.48 2.52
N GLU A 122 -23.50 14.46 1.32
CA GLU A 122 -23.25 13.43 0.32
C GLU A 122 -22.69 14.06 -0.96
N ILE A 123 -22.03 13.26 -1.80
CA ILE A 123 -21.56 13.73 -3.11
C ILE A 123 -22.78 13.97 -3.99
N TRP A 124 -22.86 15.13 -4.63
CA TRP A 124 -23.96 15.47 -5.54
C TRP A 124 -24.07 14.43 -6.67
N PRO A 125 -25.21 13.76 -6.84
CA PRO A 125 -25.40 12.69 -7.83
C PRO A 125 -25.64 13.26 -9.25
N GLY A 126 -24.71 14.08 -9.75
CA GLY A 126 -24.84 14.76 -11.04
C GLY A 126 -25.17 13.84 -12.23
N LYS A 127 -24.84 12.54 -12.18
CA LYS A 127 -25.20 11.59 -13.25
C LYS A 127 -26.71 11.46 -13.43
N GLU A 128 -27.47 11.58 -12.35
CA GLU A 128 -28.93 11.54 -12.38
C GLU A 128 -29.51 12.85 -12.90
N PHE A 129 -28.76 13.95 -12.77
CA PHE A 129 -29.17 15.30 -13.12
C PHE A 129 -28.39 15.81 -14.32
N ASN A 130 -28.95 15.68 -15.52
CA ASN A 130 -28.32 16.06 -16.80
C ASN A 130 -27.05 15.26 -17.16
N ASN A 131 -26.87 14.06 -16.60
CA ASN A 131 -25.71 13.20 -16.87
C ASN A 131 -24.35 13.88 -16.58
N GLN A 132 -24.33 14.75 -15.57
CA GLN A 132 -23.15 15.50 -15.15
C GLN A 132 -22.17 14.62 -14.35
N GLY A 133 -20.87 14.78 -14.60
CA GLY A 133 -19.82 14.14 -13.78
C GLY A 133 -19.62 14.83 -12.44
N ASN A 134 -19.34 14.05 -11.39
CA ASN A 134 -18.81 14.52 -10.11
C ASN A 134 -17.81 13.45 -9.60
N PRO A 135 -16.51 13.75 -9.51
CA PRO A 135 -15.88 15.06 -9.64
C PRO A 135 -15.85 15.60 -11.09
N GLN A 136 -15.66 16.92 -11.20
CA GLN A 136 -15.34 17.60 -12.45
C GLN A 136 -13.89 18.08 -12.43
N LYS A 137 -13.25 18.12 -13.60
CA LYS A 137 -11.96 18.77 -13.76
C LYS A 137 -12.18 20.22 -14.17
N PRO A 138 -11.40 21.19 -13.65
CA PRO A 138 -11.40 22.54 -14.18
C PRO A 138 -11.10 22.53 -15.68
N ASP A 139 -11.75 23.41 -16.43
CA ASP A 139 -11.49 23.58 -17.86
C ASP A 139 -10.18 24.35 -18.13
N GLU A 140 -9.91 24.66 -19.39
CA GLU A 140 -8.72 25.44 -19.80
C GLU A 140 -8.67 26.84 -19.18
N ASN A 141 -9.82 27.40 -18.77
CA ASN A 141 -9.94 28.68 -18.08
C ASN A 141 -9.91 28.53 -16.55
N SER A 142 -9.61 27.31 -16.06
CA SER A 142 -9.66 26.92 -14.64
C SER A 142 -11.04 27.06 -14.02
N GLU A 143 -12.09 27.04 -14.84
CA GLU A 143 -13.48 27.14 -14.41
C GLU A 143 -14.12 25.76 -14.22
N TYR A 144 -15.09 25.67 -13.32
CA TYR A 144 -15.96 24.51 -13.17
C TYR A 144 -17.43 24.96 -13.16
N ASN A 145 -18.34 24.05 -13.51
CA ASN A 145 -19.77 24.35 -13.57
C ASN A 145 -20.62 23.14 -13.19
N PHE A 146 -21.38 23.29 -12.11
CA PHE A 146 -22.36 22.33 -11.66
C PHE A 146 -23.79 22.83 -11.88
N LEU A 147 -24.66 21.93 -12.33
CA LEU A 147 -26.09 22.19 -12.43
C LEU A 147 -26.78 21.42 -11.33
N VAL A 148 -27.41 22.15 -10.42
CA VAL A 148 -28.02 21.56 -9.23
C VAL A 148 -29.47 21.97 -9.04
N THR A 149 -30.18 21.22 -8.21
CA THR A 149 -31.48 21.63 -7.70
C THR A 149 -31.30 22.58 -6.50
N PRO A 150 -32.33 23.35 -6.12
CA PRO A 150 -32.24 24.21 -4.94
C PRO A 150 -31.94 23.40 -3.67
N GLY A 151 -31.06 23.91 -2.80
CA GLY A 151 -30.61 23.21 -1.59
C GLY A 151 -29.33 23.79 -0.99
N ASP A 152 -28.77 23.11 0.01
CA ASP A 152 -27.50 23.49 0.63
C ASP A 152 -26.34 22.71 0.03
N TYR A 153 -25.26 23.43 -0.29
CA TYR A 153 -24.09 22.88 -0.97
C TYR A 153 -22.79 23.39 -0.36
N TYR A 154 -21.72 22.63 -0.58
CA TYR A 154 -20.36 23.15 -0.52
C TYR A 154 -19.51 22.49 -1.61
N VAL A 155 -18.45 23.17 -2.03
CA VAL A 155 -17.51 22.69 -3.05
C VAL A 155 -16.19 22.33 -2.38
N LYS A 156 -15.55 21.28 -2.87
CA LYS A 156 -14.24 20.81 -2.40
C LYS A 156 -13.31 20.63 -3.58
N ALA A 157 -12.19 21.34 -3.60
CA ALA A 157 -11.17 21.17 -4.64
C ALA A 157 -9.99 20.36 -4.11
N LYS A 158 -9.48 19.47 -4.97
CA LYS A 158 -8.30 18.66 -4.72
C LYS A 158 -7.40 18.67 -5.93
N SER A 159 -6.14 18.99 -5.74
CA SER A 159 -5.16 18.94 -6.82
C SER A 159 -3.84 18.37 -6.30
N PHE A 160 -3.16 17.59 -7.14
CA PHE A 160 -1.89 16.99 -6.75
C PHE A 160 -0.85 18.08 -6.48
N GLY A 161 -0.19 18.01 -5.31
CA GLY A 161 0.77 19.02 -4.89
C GLY A 161 0.18 20.19 -4.13
N TYR A 162 -1.12 20.18 -3.84
CA TYR A 162 -1.83 21.20 -3.08
C TYR A 162 -2.58 20.63 -1.87
N HIS A 163 -2.82 21.46 -0.87
CA HIS A 163 -3.81 21.21 0.17
C HIS A 163 -5.22 21.42 -0.40
N SER A 164 -6.09 20.45 -0.14
CA SER A 164 -7.50 20.47 -0.48
C SER A 164 -8.19 21.53 0.34
N VAL A 165 -9.06 22.28 -0.30
CA VAL A 165 -9.83 23.35 0.32
C VAL A 165 -11.32 23.04 0.18
N ASP A 166 -12.05 23.33 1.24
CA ASP A 166 -13.50 23.23 1.32
C ASP A 166 -14.04 24.66 1.28
N SER A 167 -15.05 24.91 0.46
CA SER A 167 -15.76 26.19 0.48
C SER A 167 -16.60 26.32 1.74
N GLU A 168 -16.97 27.55 2.06
CA GLU A 168 -18.10 27.78 2.98
C GLU A 168 -19.35 27.10 2.43
N LYS A 169 -20.25 26.72 3.35
CA LYS A 169 -21.56 26.15 2.99
C LYS A 169 -22.45 27.28 2.51
N PHE A 170 -23.14 27.07 1.39
CA PHE A 170 -24.01 28.07 0.79
C PHE A 170 -25.32 27.45 0.31
N VAL A 171 -26.34 28.29 0.16
CA VAL A 171 -27.66 27.89 -0.33
C VAL A 171 -27.78 28.26 -1.80
N ALA A 172 -28.05 27.27 -2.65
CA ALA A 172 -28.39 27.48 -4.05
C ALA A 172 -29.92 27.52 -4.16
N GLN A 173 -30.49 28.61 -4.69
CA GLN A 173 -31.96 28.75 -4.80
C GLN A 173 -32.43 28.99 -6.22
N SER A 174 -32.07 30.13 -6.82
CA SER A 174 -32.55 30.52 -8.15
C SER A 174 -31.54 31.34 -8.94
N GLN A 175 -30.65 32.07 -8.25
CA GLN A 175 -29.57 32.82 -8.88
C GLN A 175 -28.31 31.95 -9.01
N PRO A 176 -27.52 32.13 -10.07
CA PRO A 176 -26.22 31.50 -10.18
C PRO A 176 -25.32 31.86 -8.99
N VAL A 177 -24.68 30.85 -8.41
CA VAL A 177 -23.74 31.02 -7.30
C VAL A 177 -22.32 30.89 -7.84
N ARG A 178 -21.45 31.85 -7.51
CA ARG A 178 -20.04 31.82 -7.89
C ARG A 178 -19.16 31.54 -6.68
N VAL A 179 -18.38 30.47 -6.73
CA VAL A 179 -17.51 30.01 -5.64
C VAL A 179 -16.10 29.85 -6.18
N ASN A 180 -15.17 30.68 -5.73
CA ASN A 180 -13.77 30.51 -6.11
C ASN A 180 -13.02 29.75 -5.02
N LEU A 181 -12.10 28.88 -5.42
CA LEU A 181 -11.34 28.03 -4.52
C LEU A 181 -9.85 28.36 -4.67
N TYR A 182 -9.20 28.66 -3.54
CA TYR A 182 -7.79 28.99 -3.49
C TYR A 182 -7.06 27.85 -2.78
N LEU A 183 -6.19 27.17 -3.50
CA LEU A 183 -5.44 26.03 -2.99
C LEU A 183 -4.04 26.47 -2.59
N GLU A 184 -3.61 26.06 -1.40
CA GLU A 184 -2.24 26.29 -0.94
C GLU A 184 -1.34 25.14 -1.37
N GLN A 185 -0.12 25.42 -1.83
CA GLN A 185 0.83 24.38 -2.20
C GLN A 185 1.20 23.52 -0.98
N ALA A 186 1.18 22.21 -1.16
CA ALA A 186 1.63 21.28 -0.14
C ALA A 186 3.13 21.48 0.11
N SER A 187 3.52 21.67 1.38
CA SER A 187 4.90 22.06 1.71
C SER A 187 5.93 21.02 1.24
N ALA A 188 7.02 21.51 0.64
CA ALA A 188 8.09 20.68 0.09
C ALA A 188 8.75 19.75 1.12
N LEU A 189 8.63 20.08 2.41
CA LEU A 189 9.16 19.28 3.52
C LEU A 189 8.54 17.89 3.58
N TRP A 190 7.25 17.73 3.26
CA TRP A 190 6.63 16.40 3.24
C TRP A 190 7.26 15.51 2.17
N ARG A 191 7.51 16.05 0.97
CA ARG A 191 8.19 15.30 -0.10
C ARG A 191 9.60 14.85 0.34
N ILE A 192 10.32 15.70 1.07
CA ILE A 192 11.65 15.39 1.61
C ILE A 192 11.58 14.31 2.69
N ILE A 193 10.63 14.41 3.63
CA ILE A 193 10.43 13.39 4.67
C ILE A 193 10.10 12.03 4.06
N PHE A 194 9.24 11.98 3.03
CA PHE A 194 8.95 10.75 2.30
C PHE A 194 10.17 10.20 1.56
N ALA A 195 10.92 11.04 0.87
CA ALA A 195 12.13 10.63 0.16
C ALA A 195 13.17 10.05 1.13
N ILE A 196 13.39 10.70 2.28
CA ILE A 196 14.28 10.21 3.34
C ILE A 196 13.78 8.86 3.88
N GLY A 197 12.48 8.73 4.16
CA GLY A 197 11.88 7.48 4.62
C GLY A 197 12.11 6.30 3.66
N ILE A 198 11.91 6.52 2.36
CA ILE A 198 12.15 5.51 1.32
C ILE A 198 13.63 5.14 1.25
N VAL A 199 14.53 6.12 1.28
CA VAL A 199 15.99 5.87 1.24
C VAL A 199 16.45 5.08 2.48
N LEU A 200 15.97 5.44 3.67
CA LEU A 200 16.27 4.71 4.90
C LEU A 200 15.74 3.27 4.86
N PHE A 201 14.51 3.07 4.37
CA PHE A 201 13.93 1.75 4.22
C PHE A 201 14.70 0.89 3.20
N ALA A 202 15.04 1.45 2.03
CA ALA A 202 15.84 0.78 1.01
C ALA A 202 17.24 0.42 1.54
N GLY A 203 17.89 1.34 2.27
CA GLY A 203 19.17 1.09 2.91
C GLY A 203 19.12 -0.05 3.94
N LEU A 204 18.06 -0.09 4.77
CA LEU A 204 17.86 -1.15 5.76
C LEU A 204 17.59 -2.50 5.07
N MET A 205 16.82 -2.50 3.97
CA MET A 205 16.59 -3.68 3.14
C MET A 205 17.89 -4.20 2.51
N ILE A 206 18.70 -3.32 1.92
CA ILE A 206 20.01 -3.69 1.35
C ILE A 206 20.92 -4.29 2.44
N TYR A 207 20.96 -3.66 3.63
CA TYR A 207 21.72 -4.18 4.76
C TYR A 207 21.23 -5.58 5.20
N MET A 208 19.92 -5.78 5.32
CA MET A 208 19.32 -7.07 5.66
C MET A 208 19.68 -8.15 4.62
N VAL A 209 19.54 -7.85 3.33
CA VAL A 209 19.87 -8.78 2.24
C VAL A 209 21.36 -9.10 2.22
N GLY A 210 22.22 -8.10 2.37
CA GLY A 210 23.67 -8.27 2.45
C GLY A 210 24.08 -9.17 3.62
N LYS A 211 23.54 -8.90 4.82
CA LYS A 211 23.79 -9.72 6.01
C LYS A 211 23.31 -11.17 5.79
N MET A 212 22.11 -11.35 5.25
CA MET A 212 21.56 -12.67 4.92
C MET A 212 22.44 -13.43 3.92
N ALA A 213 22.90 -12.76 2.86
CA ALA A 213 23.80 -13.35 1.87
C ALA A 213 25.12 -13.79 2.50
N ILE A 214 25.75 -12.94 3.33
CA ILE A 214 27.00 -13.28 4.03
C ILE A 214 26.83 -14.52 4.92
N THR A 215 25.76 -14.57 5.72
CA THR A 215 25.47 -15.72 6.58
C THR A 215 25.25 -17.00 5.75
N PHE A 216 24.56 -16.87 4.62
CA PHE A 216 24.28 -17.99 3.72
C PHE A 216 25.55 -18.54 3.04
N TYR A 217 26.42 -17.66 2.55
CA TYR A 217 27.70 -18.04 1.95
C TYR A 217 28.64 -18.72 2.96
N LYS A 218 28.72 -18.20 4.19
CA LYS A 218 29.49 -18.84 5.27
C LYS A 218 28.97 -20.23 5.60
N LYS A 219 27.64 -20.39 5.76
CA LYS A 219 27.03 -21.68 6.13
C LYS A 219 27.24 -22.76 5.05
N ARG A 220 27.19 -22.39 3.76
CA ARG A 220 27.45 -23.33 2.65
C ARG A 220 28.93 -23.76 2.58
N ARG A 221 29.89 -22.83 2.71
CA ARG A 221 31.32 -23.18 2.66
C ARG A 221 31.75 -24.11 3.80
N ILE A 222 31.26 -23.86 5.02
CA ILE A 222 31.60 -24.70 6.17
C ILE A 222 31.15 -26.15 5.97
N LYS A 223 29.95 -26.39 5.41
CA LYS A 223 29.48 -27.74 5.11
C LYS A 223 30.39 -28.49 4.13
N GLN A 224 30.90 -27.82 3.10
CA GLN A 224 31.82 -28.43 2.14
C GLN A 224 33.16 -28.80 2.77
N LEU A 225 33.72 -27.91 3.60
CA LEU A 225 34.97 -28.18 4.31
C LEU A 225 34.84 -29.34 5.30
N VAL A 226 33.72 -29.46 6.00
CA VAL A 226 33.47 -30.58 6.92
C VAL A 226 33.35 -31.90 6.16
N LEU A 227 32.67 -31.94 5.00
CA LEU A 227 32.57 -33.13 4.17
C LEU A 227 33.92 -33.56 3.60
N GLN A 228 34.73 -32.61 3.14
CA GLN A 228 36.08 -32.89 2.63
C GLN A 228 36.99 -33.48 3.73
N HIS A 229 36.97 -32.91 4.93
CA HIS A 229 37.72 -33.47 6.07
C HIS A 229 37.22 -34.85 6.49
N ALA A 230 35.90 -35.10 6.41
CA ALA A 230 35.34 -36.42 6.69
C ALA A 230 35.81 -37.48 5.68
N GLN A 231 35.86 -37.13 4.39
CA GLN A 231 36.38 -38.01 3.33
C GLN A 231 37.87 -38.30 3.48
N MET A 232 38.68 -37.30 3.84
CA MET A 232 40.12 -37.52 4.07
C MET A 232 40.36 -38.46 5.26
N ARG A 233 39.60 -38.33 6.35
CA ARG A 233 39.70 -39.26 7.48
C ARG A 233 39.25 -40.68 7.13
N SER A 234 38.20 -40.85 6.32
CA SER A 234 37.77 -42.19 5.91
C SER A 234 38.83 -42.87 5.04
N GLN A 235 39.40 -42.14 4.07
CA GLN A 235 40.49 -42.66 3.23
C GLN A 235 41.74 -43.03 4.04
N GLN A 236 42.12 -42.20 5.01
CA GLN A 236 43.23 -42.52 5.92
C GLN A 236 42.93 -43.75 6.78
N THR A 237 41.69 -43.89 7.27
CA THR A 237 41.30 -45.06 8.08
C THR A 237 41.30 -46.33 7.23
N GLU A 238 40.85 -46.25 5.98
CA GLU A 238 40.85 -47.36 5.02
C GLU A 238 42.26 -47.79 4.63
N GLN A 239 43.19 -46.84 4.41
CA GLN A 239 44.62 -47.13 4.19
C GLN A 239 45.32 -47.79 5.39
N VAL A 240 44.87 -47.48 6.61
CA VAL A 240 45.43 -48.08 7.84
C VAL A 240 44.82 -49.47 8.12
N LEU A 241 43.55 -49.69 7.76
CA LEU A 241 42.84 -50.95 7.98
C LEU A 241 43.12 -51.99 6.88
N TYR A 242 43.37 -51.53 5.65
CA TYR A 242 43.73 -52.34 4.48
C TYR A 242 44.99 -51.76 3.82
N PRO A 243 46.17 -51.90 4.44
CA PRO A 243 47.41 -51.53 3.79
C PRO A 243 47.55 -52.36 2.52
N GLN A 244 47.49 -51.68 1.38
CA GLN A 244 47.65 -52.21 0.02
C GLN A 244 48.64 -53.39 -0.03
N GLN A 245 48.11 -54.57 -0.33
CA GLN A 245 48.86 -55.78 -0.66
C GLN A 245 49.25 -55.69 -2.15
N ASP A 246 50.09 -54.71 -2.47
CA ASP A 246 50.34 -54.27 -3.85
C ASP A 246 51.83 -54.40 -4.24
N ALA A 247 52.66 -54.95 -3.36
CA ALA A 247 54.08 -55.12 -3.62
C ALA A 247 54.44 -56.47 -4.29
N ASP A 248 53.50 -57.41 -4.42
CA ASP A 248 53.84 -58.80 -4.76
C ASP A 248 53.59 -59.17 -6.24
N ALA A 249 53.10 -58.25 -7.07
CA ALA A 249 52.72 -58.54 -8.47
C ALA A 249 53.73 -58.06 -9.53
N ASN A 250 54.96 -57.70 -9.15
CA ASN A 250 55.98 -57.25 -10.11
C ASN A 250 57.34 -57.96 -9.97
N GLY A 251 57.30 -59.21 -9.52
CA GLY A 251 58.46 -60.09 -9.46
C GLY A 251 58.18 -61.42 -10.16
N GLU A 252 57.83 -61.43 -11.45
CA GLU A 252 57.94 -62.61 -12.31
C GLU A 252 57.66 -62.26 -13.78
N ALA A 253 58.68 -61.77 -14.48
CA ALA A 253 58.81 -61.94 -15.93
C ALA A 253 60.29 -61.83 -16.29
N LYS A 254 60.87 -63.00 -16.61
CA LYS A 254 62.18 -63.19 -17.22
C LYS A 254 62.30 -62.48 -18.57
#